data_AF-A0A1Q5PCS1-F1
#
_entry.id   AF-A0A1Q5PCS1-F1
#
_cell.length_a   1.000
_cell.length_b   1.000
_cell.length_c   1.000
_cell.angle_alpha   90.00
_cell.angle_beta   90.00
_cell.angle_gamma   90.00
#
_symmetry.space_group_name_H-M   'P 1'
#
loop_
_entity.id
_entity.type
_entity.pdbx_description
1 polymer ?
#
loop_
_entity_poly.entity_id
_entity_poly.type
_entity_poly.pdbx_seq_one_letter_code
_entity_poly.pdbx_strand_id
1 'polypeptide(L)'
;MKHLKKFLTRLQTFQLRVTQRKVRQGSPVQIREVAAYDIRHETPHDAPSIFVSELRLLSDLATLDLVSLDTAQLRSADDLLQTVEDRFNTFWVNYHNYSSDFRWEDFPSGYVFMVGLDKLFVVQNLSPVHSHVLIEETFVDDLGDSVRLRESLLASLRQRINSLVPPDQAQGNTPSSPLSNKRVNSIPRFVEGMAEEFFHILKGYFSPQDQEQLLPLLRENASPAAPLVFHGNGNQLADAFKQLYEANLIVGCLKSNLEDWISRHFAYVYRKRQRTLPAGYLAAIISSNAKPCQSPILDVRKQPDGTYAVIPVIRTQKNYNS
;
A
#
# COMPACT_ATOMS: atom_id res chain seq x y z
N MET A 1 10.78 -7.59 -27.29
CA MET A 1 9.77 -6.76 -26.57
C MET A 1 8.32 -7.26 -26.71
N LYS A 2 8.05 -8.44 -27.32
CA LYS A 2 6.70 -8.98 -27.46
C LYS A 2 6.11 -9.36 -26.09
N HIS A 3 6.92 -9.92 -25.21
CA HIS A 3 6.55 -10.37 -23.88
C HIS A 3 6.43 -9.19 -22.91
N LEU A 4 7.32 -8.19 -22.99
CA LEU A 4 7.19 -6.95 -22.22
C LEU A 4 5.86 -6.26 -22.50
N LYS A 5 5.49 -6.11 -23.77
CA LYS A 5 4.19 -5.53 -24.14
C LYS A 5 3.02 -6.34 -23.56
N LYS A 6 3.07 -7.68 -23.64
CA LYS A 6 2.03 -8.56 -23.09
C LYS A 6 1.91 -8.43 -21.57
N PHE A 7 3.05 -8.45 -20.87
CA PHE A 7 3.12 -8.25 -19.44
C PHE A 7 2.48 -6.91 -19.06
N LEU A 8 2.94 -5.80 -19.64
CA LEU A 8 2.41 -4.47 -19.32
C LEU A 8 0.93 -4.29 -19.67
N THR A 9 0.46 -4.93 -20.74
CA THR A 9 -0.96 -4.93 -21.08
C THR A 9 -1.76 -5.68 -20.02
N ARG A 10 -1.35 -6.91 -19.64
CA ARG A 10 -2.07 -7.71 -18.64
C ARG A 10 -2.00 -7.08 -17.25
N LEU A 11 -0.84 -6.52 -16.88
CA LEU A 11 -0.60 -5.80 -15.64
C LEU A 11 -1.57 -4.63 -15.47
N GLN A 12 -1.83 -3.88 -16.53
CA GLN A 12 -2.71 -2.71 -16.52
C GLN A 12 -4.16 -3.02 -16.91
N THR A 13 -4.51 -4.30 -17.10
CA THR A 13 -5.88 -4.72 -17.42
C THR A 13 -6.52 -5.33 -16.18
N PHE A 14 -7.68 -4.79 -15.80
CA PHE A 14 -8.53 -5.29 -14.73
C PHE A 14 -9.75 -5.94 -15.37
N GLN A 15 -9.96 -7.23 -15.10
CA GLN A 15 -11.14 -7.93 -15.60
C GLN A 15 -12.19 -7.99 -14.50
N LEU A 16 -13.15 -7.06 -14.52
CA LEU A 16 -14.23 -7.11 -13.55
C LEU A 16 -15.21 -8.23 -13.93
N ARG A 17 -15.72 -8.97 -12.95
CA ARG A 17 -16.89 -9.84 -13.12
C ARG A 17 -18.09 -9.16 -12.50
N VAL A 18 -19.26 -9.37 -13.11
CA VAL A 18 -20.53 -8.95 -12.52
C VAL A 18 -21.25 -10.21 -12.08
N THR A 19 -21.53 -10.33 -10.79
CA THR A 19 -22.20 -11.48 -10.18
C THR A 19 -23.53 -11.04 -9.58
N GLN A 20 -24.50 -11.95 -9.49
CA GLN A 20 -25.77 -11.67 -8.82
C GLN A 20 -25.63 -11.97 -7.33
N ARG A 21 -25.98 -11.00 -6.49
CA ARG A 21 -25.91 -11.07 -5.02
C ARG A 21 -27.29 -10.86 -4.41
N LYS A 22 -27.61 -11.63 -3.37
CA LYS A 22 -28.84 -11.47 -2.60
C LYS A 22 -28.57 -10.50 -1.45
N VAL A 23 -29.13 -9.31 -1.54
CA VAL A 23 -28.99 -8.26 -0.52
C VAL A 23 -30.31 -8.08 0.21
N ARG A 24 -30.23 -7.86 1.53
CA ARG A 24 -31.37 -7.56 2.40
C ARG A 24 -31.51 -6.04 2.48
N GLN A 25 -32.57 -5.48 1.90
CA GLN A 25 -32.76 -4.03 1.86
C GLN A 25 -34.22 -3.64 2.15
N GLY A 26 -34.40 -2.49 2.82
CA GLY A 26 -35.71 -1.90 3.12
C GLY A 26 -36.35 -2.33 4.45
N SER A 27 -37.45 -1.67 4.80
CA SER A 27 -38.34 -2.03 5.92
C SER A 27 -39.79 -2.07 5.42
N PRO A 28 -40.47 -3.24 5.41
CA PRO A 28 -39.98 -4.54 5.87
C PRO A 28 -38.86 -5.09 4.97
N VAL A 29 -37.99 -5.93 5.56
CA VAL A 29 -36.80 -6.49 4.91
C VAL A 29 -37.20 -7.34 3.70
N GLN A 30 -36.85 -6.87 2.49
CA GLN A 30 -36.99 -7.63 1.26
C GLN A 30 -35.62 -8.14 0.82
N ILE A 31 -35.57 -9.40 0.36
CA ILE A 31 -34.37 -9.95 -0.29
C ILE A 31 -34.47 -9.60 -1.77
N ARG A 32 -33.50 -8.85 -2.28
CA ARG A 32 -33.39 -8.52 -3.71
C ARG A 32 -32.11 -9.09 -4.28
N GLU A 33 -32.17 -9.57 -5.51
CA GLU A 33 -30.99 -9.88 -6.29
C GLU A 33 -30.49 -8.62 -6.98
N VAL A 34 -29.24 -8.27 -6.74
CA VAL A 34 -28.57 -7.09 -7.30
C VAL A 34 -27.25 -7.52 -7.94
N ALA A 35 -26.89 -6.85 -9.03
CA ALA A 35 -25.60 -7.02 -9.66
C ALA A 35 -24.51 -6.42 -8.76
N ALA A 36 -23.42 -7.16 -8.53
CA ALA A 36 -22.26 -6.71 -7.77
C ALA A 36 -20.95 -7.01 -8.52
N TYR A 37 -19.96 -6.14 -8.36
CA TYR A 37 -18.64 -6.39 -8.92
C TYR A 37 -17.85 -7.42 -8.11
N ASP A 38 -17.07 -8.22 -8.82
CA ASP A 38 -16.19 -9.25 -8.26
C ASP A 38 -14.85 -9.25 -9.01
N ILE A 39 -13.74 -9.29 -8.26
CA ILE A 39 -12.38 -9.36 -8.80
C ILE A 39 -11.52 -10.44 -8.11
N ARG A 40 -12.11 -11.32 -7.29
CA ARG A 40 -11.40 -12.38 -6.55
C ARG A 40 -10.50 -13.26 -7.41
N HIS A 41 -10.92 -13.54 -8.64
CA HIS A 41 -10.12 -14.31 -9.59
C HIS A 41 -8.80 -13.64 -10.01
N GLU A 42 -8.61 -12.36 -9.72
CA GLU A 42 -7.35 -11.62 -9.92
C GLU A 42 -6.62 -11.31 -8.59
N THR A 43 -6.93 -12.02 -7.51
CA THR A 43 -6.27 -11.87 -6.19
C THR A 43 -5.43 -13.11 -5.85
N PRO A 44 -4.54 -13.04 -4.83
CA PRO A 44 -3.68 -14.15 -4.45
C PRO A 44 -4.35 -15.19 -3.52
N HIS A 45 -5.62 -14.99 -3.15
CA HIS A 45 -6.28 -15.74 -2.08
C HIS A 45 -6.74 -17.15 -2.50
N ASP A 46 -7.03 -17.37 -3.78
CA ASP A 46 -7.44 -18.69 -4.28
C ASP A 46 -6.24 -19.54 -4.74
N ALA A 47 -6.19 -20.80 -4.30
CA ALA A 47 -5.22 -21.80 -4.76
C ALA A 47 -5.42 -22.17 -6.25
N PRO A 48 -4.38 -22.70 -6.91
CA PRO A 48 -3.41 -21.87 -7.60
C PRO A 48 -4.10 -20.83 -8.50
N SER A 49 -4.12 -19.57 -8.08
CA SER A 49 -4.61 -18.46 -8.90
C SER A 49 -3.92 -18.48 -10.27
N ILE A 50 -4.71 -18.83 -11.30
CA ILE A 50 -4.28 -18.88 -12.70
C ILE A 50 -3.73 -17.51 -13.08
N PHE A 51 -4.38 -16.44 -12.61
CA PHE A 51 -3.96 -15.08 -12.85
C PHE A 51 -2.58 -14.77 -12.28
N VAL A 52 -2.32 -15.11 -11.01
CA VAL A 52 -1.01 -14.87 -10.37
C VAL A 52 0.08 -15.61 -11.13
N SER A 53 -0.18 -16.86 -11.51
CA SER A 53 0.77 -17.72 -12.22
C SER A 53 1.06 -17.21 -13.62
N GLU A 54 0.01 -16.81 -14.35
CA GLU A 54 0.12 -16.19 -15.68
C GLU A 54 0.92 -14.89 -15.63
N LEU A 55 0.58 -13.99 -14.68
CA LEU A 55 1.22 -12.68 -14.58
C LEU A 55 2.69 -12.80 -14.19
N ARG A 56 3.04 -13.75 -13.31
CA ARG A 56 4.44 -14.10 -13.00
C ARG A 56 5.19 -14.62 -14.21
N LEU A 57 4.61 -15.58 -14.93
CA LEU A 57 5.21 -16.11 -16.16
C LEU A 57 5.45 -14.99 -17.19
N LEU A 58 4.49 -14.08 -17.36
CA LEU A 58 4.64 -12.93 -18.25
C LEU A 58 5.76 -11.99 -17.79
N SER A 59 5.91 -11.77 -16.47
CA SER A 59 7.01 -10.97 -15.90
C SER A 59 8.38 -11.59 -16.17
N ASP A 60 8.50 -12.92 -16.00
CA ASP A 60 9.74 -13.65 -16.29
C ASP A 60 10.08 -13.61 -17.78
N LEU A 61 9.09 -13.82 -18.67
CA LEU A 61 9.28 -13.69 -20.11
C LEU A 61 9.60 -12.24 -20.53
N ALA A 62 9.01 -11.25 -19.87
CA ALA A 62 9.35 -9.84 -20.09
C ALA A 62 10.79 -9.54 -19.68
N THR A 63 11.33 -10.22 -18.67
CA THR A 63 12.74 -10.10 -18.29
C THR A 63 13.65 -10.57 -19.43
N LEU A 64 13.32 -11.68 -20.10
CA LEU A 64 14.11 -12.17 -21.24
C LEU A 64 14.16 -11.16 -22.39
N ASP A 65 13.06 -10.43 -22.62
CA ASP A 65 13.02 -9.34 -23.61
C ASP A 65 13.96 -8.18 -23.27
N LEU A 66 14.33 -8.00 -21.99
CA LEU A 66 15.16 -6.89 -21.50
C LEU A 66 16.65 -7.20 -21.52
N VAL A 67 17.05 -8.47 -21.35
CA VAL A 67 18.46 -8.88 -21.27
C VAL A 67 19.25 -8.54 -22.54
N SER A 68 18.60 -8.53 -23.70
CA SER A 68 19.23 -8.22 -24.98
C SER A 68 19.33 -6.72 -25.30
N LEU A 69 18.81 -5.85 -24.44
CA LEU A 69 18.76 -4.41 -24.69
C LEU A 69 20.05 -3.71 -24.27
N ASP A 70 20.39 -2.64 -24.99
CA ASP A 70 21.48 -1.75 -24.57
C ASP A 70 21.06 -0.81 -23.41
N THR A 71 22.02 -0.11 -22.82
CA THR A 71 21.78 0.78 -21.68
C THR A 71 20.76 1.89 -21.97
N ALA A 72 20.76 2.46 -23.17
CA ALA A 72 19.82 3.52 -23.52
C ALA A 72 18.39 2.99 -23.64
N GLN A 73 18.24 1.82 -24.27
CA GLN A 73 16.97 1.11 -24.38
C GLN A 73 16.44 0.65 -23.01
N LEU A 74 17.32 0.18 -22.12
CA LEU A 74 16.96 -0.18 -20.74
C LEU A 74 16.44 1.03 -19.94
N ARG A 75 17.06 2.20 -20.10
CA ARG A 75 16.57 3.44 -19.48
C ARG A 75 15.20 3.85 -20.02
N SER A 76 15.02 3.85 -21.34
CA SER A 76 13.71 4.13 -21.94
C SER A 76 12.63 3.13 -21.50
N ALA A 77 13.01 1.86 -21.29
CA ALA A 77 12.11 0.87 -20.72
C ALA A 77 11.76 1.22 -19.26
N ASP A 78 12.72 1.60 -18.42
CA ASP A 78 12.43 2.02 -17.03
C ASP A 78 11.53 3.27 -16.98
N ASP A 79 11.74 4.27 -17.85
CA ASP A 79 10.88 5.45 -17.93
C ASP A 79 9.42 5.08 -18.22
N LEU A 80 9.20 4.10 -19.11
CA LEU A 80 7.87 3.57 -19.39
C LEU A 80 7.29 2.82 -18.18
N LEU A 81 8.11 2.06 -17.44
CA LEU A 81 7.67 1.39 -16.21
C LEU A 81 7.33 2.39 -15.10
N GLN A 82 8.08 3.49 -14.99
CA GLN A 82 7.80 4.59 -14.06
C GLN A 82 6.43 5.19 -14.34
N THR A 83 6.07 5.40 -15.62
CA THR A 83 4.73 5.89 -15.99
C THR A 83 3.61 4.95 -15.51
N VAL A 84 3.85 3.64 -15.50
CA VAL A 84 2.88 2.66 -14.97
C VAL A 84 2.83 2.71 -13.44
N GLU A 85 3.98 2.86 -12.78
CA GLU A 85 4.06 3.03 -11.33
C GLU A 85 3.32 4.28 -10.86
N ASP A 86 3.44 5.40 -11.58
CA ASP A 86 2.75 6.65 -11.27
C ASP A 86 1.21 6.49 -11.30
N ARG A 87 0.69 5.61 -12.16
CA ARG A 87 -0.74 5.27 -12.20
C ARG A 87 -1.16 4.49 -10.96
N PHE A 88 -0.34 3.52 -10.52
CA PHE A 88 -0.59 2.80 -9.27
C PHE A 88 -0.53 3.72 -8.05
N ASN A 89 0.46 4.63 -7.99
CA ASN A 89 0.53 5.66 -6.95
C ASN A 89 -0.72 6.53 -6.93
N THR A 90 -1.17 7.00 -8.10
CA THR A 90 -2.40 7.80 -8.23
C THR A 90 -3.63 7.01 -7.78
N PHE A 91 -3.69 5.72 -8.11
CA PHE A 91 -4.75 4.84 -7.64
C PHE A 91 -4.78 4.77 -6.11
N TRP A 92 -3.64 4.51 -5.44
CA TRP A 92 -3.60 4.41 -3.99
C TRP A 92 -3.99 5.68 -3.28
N VAL A 93 -3.56 6.83 -3.81
CA VAL A 93 -4.01 8.13 -3.33
C VAL A 93 -5.53 8.20 -3.33
N ASN A 94 -6.18 7.87 -4.46
CA ASN A 94 -7.62 7.95 -4.55
C ASN A 94 -8.29 6.89 -3.66
N TYR A 95 -7.79 5.65 -3.72
CA TYR A 95 -8.25 4.52 -2.92
C TYR A 95 -8.30 4.89 -1.44
N HIS A 96 -7.19 5.38 -0.89
CA HIS A 96 -7.08 5.75 0.52
C HIS A 96 -7.86 7.02 0.90
N ASN A 97 -8.04 7.95 -0.03
CA ASN A 97 -8.87 9.13 0.22
C ASN A 97 -10.36 8.78 0.34
N TYR A 98 -10.81 7.75 -0.37
CA TYR A 98 -12.21 7.34 -0.38
C TYR A 98 -12.50 6.09 0.46
N SER A 99 -11.50 5.30 0.88
CA SER A 99 -11.74 4.08 1.68
C SER A 99 -12.04 4.36 3.15
N SER A 100 -11.57 5.48 3.70
CA SER A 100 -11.75 5.82 5.13
C SER A 100 -13.14 6.32 5.49
N ASP A 101 -13.85 6.87 4.51
CA ASP A 101 -15.08 7.64 4.76
C ASP A 101 -16.32 6.75 4.77
N PHE A 102 -16.21 5.51 4.25
CA PHE A 102 -17.31 4.56 4.20
C PHE A 102 -17.12 3.51 5.27
N ARG A 103 -17.59 3.83 6.47
CA ARG A 103 -17.83 2.80 7.46
C ARG A 103 -19.11 2.02 7.09
N TRP A 104 -18.93 0.77 6.65
CA TRP A 104 -19.83 -0.36 6.94
C TRP A 104 -21.23 -0.45 6.28
N GLU A 105 -21.75 0.57 5.57
CA GLU A 105 -23.14 0.49 5.07
C GLU A 105 -23.36 0.69 3.56
N ASP A 106 -22.31 0.67 2.73
CA ASP A 106 -22.29 0.47 1.25
C ASP A 106 -21.33 1.46 0.60
N PHE A 107 -20.35 0.96 -0.16
CA PHE A 107 -19.55 1.82 -1.02
C PHE A 107 -20.45 2.40 -2.13
N PRO A 108 -20.25 3.67 -2.54
CA PRO A 108 -21.07 4.27 -3.59
C PRO A 108 -20.93 3.46 -4.88
N SER A 109 -22.02 3.30 -5.65
CA SER A 109 -21.99 2.54 -6.92
C SER A 109 -21.00 3.11 -7.95
N GLY A 110 -20.57 4.36 -7.75
CA GLY A 110 -19.51 5.03 -8.53
C GLY A 110 -18.08 4.83 -8.00
N TYR A 111 -17.86 4.02 -6.95
CA TYR A 111 -16.57 3.92 -6.27
C TYR A 111 -15.41 3.59 -7.22
N VAL A 112 -15.60 2.69 -8.18
CA VAL A 112 -14.60 2.33 -9.21
C VAL A 112 -14.12 3.56 -10.00
N PHE A 113 -15.02 4.50 -10.28
CA PHE A 113 -14.71 5.76 -10.96
C PHE A 113 -14.09 6.79 -10.01
N MET A 114 -14.47 6.77 -8.73
CA MET A 114 -13.90 7.64 -7.69
C MET A 114 -12.43 7.32 -7.45
N VAL A 115 -12.07 6.03 -7.40
CA VAL A 115 -10.66 5.60 -7.32
C VAL A 115 -9.91 5.79 -8.64
N GLY A 116 -10.62 6.15 -9.72
CA GLY A 116 -10.07 6.44 -11.03
C GLY A 116 -9.64 5.20 -11.81
N LEU A 117 -10.18 4.02 -11.49
CA LEU A 117 -9.76 2.76 -12.11
C LEU A 117 -9.88 2.80 -13.64
N ASP A 118 -10.95 3.42 -14.15
CA ASP A 118 -11.26 3.58 -15.57
C ASP A 118 -10.32 4.54 -16.31
N LYS A 119 -9.76 5.52 -15.59
CA LYS A 119 -8.85 6.53 -16.15
C LYS A 119 -7.39 6.08 -16.08
N LEU A 120 -7.06 5.31 -15.05
CA LEU A 120 -5.69 4.88 -14.75
C LEU A 120 -5.35 3.57 -15.47
N PHE A 121 -6.34 2.70 -15.71
CA PHE A 121 -6.13 1.36 -16.23
C PHE A 121 -7.15 0.97 -17.30
N VAL A 122 -6.87 -0.12 -18.01
CA VAL A 122 -7.84 -0.74 -18.91
C VAL A 122 -8.77 -1.59 -18.06
N VAL A 123 -10.06 -1.24 -18.03
CA VAL A 123 -11.06 -1.99 -17.25
C VAL A 123 -12.02 -2.70 -18.18
N GLN A 124 -12.06 -4.03 -18.11
CA GLN A 124 -13.01 -4.85 -18.84
C GLN A 124 -14.27 -5.08 -18.00
N ASN A 125 -15.41 -5.14 -18.69
CA ASN A 125 -16.74 -5.32 -18.09
C ASN A 125 -17.12 -4.24 -17.08
N LEU A 126 -16.53 -3.05 -17.19
CA LEU A 126 -16.99 -1.89 -16.45
C LEU A 126 -18.35 -1.46 -17.00
N SER A 127 -19.37 -1.54 -16.15
CA SER A 127 -20.70 -1.03 -16.45
C SER A 127 -20.73 0.51 -16.31
N PRO A 128 -21.60 1.21 -17.06
CA PRO A 128 -21.74 2.66 -16.93
C PRO A 128 -22.04 3.09 -15.50
N VAL A 129 -21.63 4.30 -15.09
CA VAL A 129 -21.81 4.83 -13.72
C VAL A 129 -23.25 4.69 -13.19
N HIS A 130 -24.24 4.81 -14.08
CA HIS A 130 -25.67 4.78 -13.75
C HIS A 130 -26.29 3.37 -13.68
N SER A 131 -25.48 2.33 -13.85
CA SER A 131 -25.93 0.92 -13.78
C SER A 131 -26.14 0.44 -12.34
N HIS A 132 -25.77 1.25 -11.33
CA HIS A 132 -25.95 0.97 -9.91
C HIS A 132 -25.46 -0.42 -9.47
N VAL A 133 -24.40 -0.93 -10.12
CA VAL A 133 -23.75 -2.18 -9.71
C VAL A 133 -23.17 -1.98 -8.30
N LEU A 134 -23.50 -2.90 -7.40
CA LEU A 134 -23.10 -2.87 -6.01
C LEU A 134 -21.57 -3.03 -5.87
N ILE A 135 -21.00 -2.27 -4.94
CA ILE A 135 -19.61 -2.35 -4.53
C ILE A 135 -19.58 -2.89 -3.11
N GLU A 136 -19.29 -4.19 -2.98
CA GLU A 136 -19.12 -4.85 -1.69
C GLU A 136 -17.75 -4.48 -1.09
N GLU A 137 -17.64 -4.47 0.24
CA GLU A 137 -16.35 -4.28 0.94
C GLU A 137 -15.31 -5.29 0.48
N THR A 138 -15.72 -6.55 0.31
CA THR A 138 -14.83 -7.61 -0.19
C THR A 138 -14.26 -7.27 -1.56
N PHE A 139 -15.05 -6.64 -2.44
CA PHE A 139 -14.54 -6.21 -3.75
C PHE A 139 -13.48 -5.12 -3.62
N VAL A 140 -13.66 -4.18 -2.69
CA VAL A 140 -12.70 -3.08 -2.46
C VAL A 140 -11.37 -3.62 -1.93
N ASP A 141 -11.43 -4.53 -0.95
CA ASP A 141 -10.27 -5.25 -0.45
C ASP A 141 -9.57 -6.06 -1.54
N ASP A 142 -10.33 -6.86 -2.28
CA ASP A 142 -9.83 -7.69 -3.38
C ASP A 142 -9.18 -6.82 -4.45
N LEU A 143 -9.78 -5.67 -4.79
CA LEU A 143 -9.19 -4.72 -5.71
C LEU A 143 -7.84 -4.22 -5.20
N GLY A 144 -7.76 -3.82 -3.92
CA GLY A 144 -6.52 -3.42 -3.28
C GLY A 144 -5.44 -4.49 -3.38
N ASP A 145 -5.75 -5.73 -3.01
CA ASP A 145 -4.81 -6.85 -3.08
C ASP A 145 -4.38 -7.16 -4.52
N SER A 146 -5.31 -7.04 -5.47
CA SER A 146 -5.05 -7.19 -6.90
C SER A 146 -4.09 -6.12 -7.42
N VAL A 147 -4.20 -4.87 -6.94
CA VAL A 147 -3.25 -3.79 -7.27
C VAL A 147 -1.88 -4.04 -6.66
N ARG A 148 -1.80 -4.42 -5.37
CA ARG A 148 -0.52 -4.70 -4.67
C ARG A 148 0.28 -5.79 -5.35
N LEU A 149 -0.40 -6.87 -5.78
CA LEU A 149 0.23 -7.94 -6.53
C LEU A 149 0.90 -7.40 -7.80
N ARG A 150 0.19 -6.58 -8.57
CA ARG A 150 0.71 -5.98 -9.81
C ARG A 150 1.91 -5.08 -9.54
N GLU A 151 1.83 -4.21 -8.55
CA GLU A 151 2.95 -3.35 -8.15
C GLU A 151 4.18 -4.14 -7.76
N SER A 152 4.01 -5.23 -6.98
CA SER A 152 5.13 -6.08 -6.58
C SER A 152 5.88 -6.68 -7.78
N LEU A 153 5.15 -7.08 -8.82
CA LEU A 153 5.72 -7.63 -10.05
C LEU A 153 6.36 -6.54 -10.93
N LEU A 154 5.76 -5.34 -10.97
CA LEU A 154 6.36 -4.18 -11.64
C LEU A 154 7.69 -3.79 -10.97
N ALA A 155 7.69 -3.65 -9.65
CA ALA A 155 8.88 -3.33 -8.86
C ALA A 155 9.98 -4.37 -9.05
N SER A 156 9.62 -5.66 -9.07
CA SER A 156 10.56 -6.75 -9.36
C SER A 156 11.19 -6.62 -10.75
N LEU A 157 10.39 -6.28 -11.77
CA LEU A 157 10.90 -6.08 -13.13
C LEU A 157 11.84 -4.88 -13.21
N ARG A 158 11.48 -3.76 -12.57
CA ARG A 158 12.33 -2.56 -12.50
C ARG A 158 13.65 -2.82 -11.79
N GLN A 159 13.62 -3.56 -10.68
CA GLN A 159 14.84 -3.98 -9.98
C GLN A 159 15.77 -4.79 -10.89
N ARG A 160 15.21 -5.66 -11.75
CA ARG A 160 16.00 -6.40 -12.74
C ARG A 160 16.62 -5.46 -13.78
N ILE A 161 15.89 -4.47 -14.29
CA ILE A 161 16.46 -3.45 -15.19
C ILE A 161 17.64 -2.73 -14.52
N ASN A 162 17.45 -2.27 -13.29
CA ASN A 162 18.50 -1.58 -12.54
C ASN A 162 19.75 -2.45 -12.30
N SER A 163 19.59 -3.77 -12.21
CA SER A 163 20.73 -4.70 -12.12
C SER A 163 21.48 -4.91 -13.43
N LEU A 164 20.85 -4.63 -14.57
CA LEU A 164 21.45 -4.74 -15.92
C LEU A 164 22.12 -3.43 -16.36
N VAL A 165 21.80 -2.31 -15.73
CA VAL A 165 22.42 -1.00 -16.01
C VAL A 165 23.72 -0.86 -15.21
N PRO A 166 24.88 -0.64 -15.84
CA PRO A 166 26.14 -0.45 -15.13
C PRO A 166 26.10 0.77 -14.20
N PRO A 167 26.73 0.72 -13.01
CA PRO A 167 26.66 1.78 -12.00
C PRO A 167 27.30 3.13 -12.40
N ASP A 168 27.99 3.22 -13.54
CA ASP A 168 28.83 4.37 -13.90
C ASP A 168 28.14 5.55 -14.61
N GLN A 169 26.80 5.59 -14.67
CA GLN A 169 26.09 6.75 -15.26
C GLN A 169 24.76 7.09 -14.58
N ALA A 170 24.66 6.87 -13.27
CA ALA A 170 23.52 7.30 -12.46
C ALA A 170 23.71 8.73 -11.93
N GLN A 171 23.92 9.72 -12.80
CA GLN A 171 23.80 11.14 -12.44
C GLN A 171 23.50 11.97 -13.69
N GLY A 172 22.25 12.40 -13.80
CA GLY A 172 21.74 13.26 -14.85
C GLY A 172 20.37 13.78 -14.45
N ASN A 173 20.36 14.79 -13.59
CA ASN A 173 19.17 15.52 -13.15
C ASN A 173 18.30 15.94 -14.35
N THR A 174 16.98 15.80 -14.21
CA THR A 174 16.05 16.80 -14.74
C THR A 174 14.81 16.89 -13.86
N PRO A 175 14.39 18.09 -13.44
CA PRO A 175 13.21 18.28 -12.60
C PRO A 175 11.95 18.37 -13.48
N SER A 176 11.00 17.47 -13.28
CA SER A 176 9.66 17.61 -13.86
C SER A 176 8.80 18.52 -12.97
N SER A 177 8.51 19.72 -13.48
CA SER A 177 7.54 20.68 -12.94
C SER A 177 6.09 20.26 -13.24
N PRO A 178 5.07 20.88 -12.61
CA PRO A 178 3.95 20.16 -12.04
C PRO A 178 2.73 20.11 -12.96
N LEU A 179 2.12 18.94 -13.07
CA LEU A 179 0.71 18.87 -13.41
C LEU A 179 -0.09 19.10 -12.12
N SER A 180 -0.76 20.25 -12.10
CA SER A 180 -1.75 20.65 -11.12
C SER A 180 -2.83 19.58 -10.98
N ASN A 181 -2.67 18.70 -10.01
CA ASN A 181 -3.75 17.98 -9.38
C ASN A 181 -3.81 18.46 -7.93
N LYS A 182 -5.03 18.79 -7.47
CA LYS A 182 -5.31 19.18 -6.08
C LYS A 182 -4.43 18.36 -5.15
N ARG A 183 -3.62 19.05 -4.34
CA ARG A 183 -2.67 18.44 -3.41
C ARG A 183 -3.36 17.30 -2.68
N VAL A 184 -2.91 16.09 -3.00
CA VAL A 184 -3.10 14.92 -2.17
C VAL A 184 -2.71 15.34 -0.76
N ASN A 185 -3.59 15.15 0.22
CA ASN A 185 -3.20 15.29 1.61
C ASN A 185 -1.97 14.38 1.77
N SER A 186 -0.80 14.94 2.02
CA SER A 186 0.49 14.24 1.87
C SER A 186 0.98 13.67 3.20
N ILE A 187 0.05 13.45 4.14
CA ILE A 187 0.32 13.19 5.55
C ILE A 187 -0.49 11.95 5.97
N PRO A 188 0.13 10.95 6.61
CA PRO A 188 -0.58 9.76 7.05
C PRO A 188 -1.73 10.08 8.01
N ARG A 189 -2.87 9.44 7.80
CA ARG A 189 -4.04 9.49 8.68
C ARG A 189 -4.36 8.09 9.17
N PHE A 190 -4.62 7.94 10.46
CA PHE A 190 -5.09 6.69 11.03
C PHE A 190 -6.60 6.59 10.87
N VAL A 191 -7.11 5.42 10.52
CA VAL A 191 -8.56 5.15 10.55
C VAL A 191 -9.06 5.35 11.98
N GLU A 192 -10.30 5.84 12.16
CA GLU A 192 -10.81 6.25 13.47
C GLU A 192 -10.72 5.11 14.50
N GLY A 193 -10.19 5.43 15.70
CA GLY A 193 -9.89 4.51 16.78
C GLY A 193 -8.50 3.85 16.71
N MET A 194 -7.88 3.82 15.52
CA MET A 194 -6.58 3.15 15.32
C MET A 194 -5.43 3.95 15.94
N ALA A 195 -5.48 5.27 15.97
CA ALA A 195 -4.43 6.08 16.60
C ALA A 195 -4.26 5.72 18.09
N GLU A 196 -5.38 5.50 18.79
CA GLU A 196 -5.44 5.13 20.20
C GLU A 196 -4.97 3.72 20.46
N GLU A 197 -5.47 2.75 19.68
CA GLU A 197 -5.07 1.35 19.80
C GLU A 197 -3.57 1.20 19.50
N PHE A 198 -3.08 1.86 18.46
CA PHE A 198 -1.65 1.85 18.12
C PHE A 198 -0.80 2.54 19.20
N PHE A 199 -1.27 3.67 19.74
CA PHE A 199 -0.63 4.34 20.88
C PHE A 199 -0.51 3.40 22.09
N HIS A 200 -1.56 2.65 22.43
CA HIS A 200 -1.53 1.73 23.56
C HIS A 200 -0.51 0.60 23.42
N ILE A 201 -0.27 0.13 22.19
CA ILE A 201 0.76 -0.85 21.88
C ILE A 201 2.16 -0.22 21.97
N LEU A 202 2.32 1.00 21.43
CA LEU A 202 3.62 1.65 21.29
C LEU A 202 4.10 2.35 22.56
N LYS A 203 3.21 2.91 23.39
CA LYS A 203 3.59 3.82 24.49
C LYS A 203 4.68 3.26 25.41
N GLY A 204 4.69 1.94 25.64
CA GLY A 204 5.69 1.28 26.48
C GLY A 204 7.12 1.32 25.93
N TYR A 205 7.31 1.70 24.67
CA TYR A 205 8.61 1.89 24.03
C TYR A 205 9.08 3.35 24.04
N PHE A 206 8.34 4.28 24.64
CA PHE A 206 8.67 5.69 24.69
C PHE A 206 8.81 6.16 26.14
N SER A 207 9.66 7.17 26.36
CA SER A 207 9.73 7.86 27.66
C SER A 207 8.38 8.51 27.99
N PRO A 208 8.04 8.75 29.27
CA PRO A 208 6.82 9.45 29.63
C PRO A 208 6.66 10.81 28.90
N GLN A 209 7.77 11.53 28.72
CA GLN A 209 7.79 12.82 27.99
C GLN A 209 7.48 12.66 26.50
N ASP A 210 8.00 11.60 25.87
CA ASP A 210 7.69 11.31 24.46
C ASP A 210 6.26 10.77 24.30
N GLN A 211 5.73 10.04 25.30
CA GLN A 211 4.36 9.52 25.28
C GLN A 211 3.32 10.65 25.25
N GLU A 212 3.57 11.77 25.94
CA GLU A 212 2.68 12.94 25.93
C GLU A 212 2.50 13.54 24.52
N GLN A 213 3.55 13.48 23.69
CA GLN A 213 3.55 14.00 22.32
C GLN A 213 3.20 12.94 21.27
N LEU A 214 3.29 11.65 21.60
CA LEU A 214 3.03 10.56 20.69
C LEU A 214 1.57 10.49 20.23
N LEU A 215 0.61 10.55 21.16
CA LEU A 215 -0.81 10.44 20.79
C LEU A 215 -1.29 11.64 19.93
N PRO A 216 -0.96 12.91 20.26
CA PRO A 216 -1.26 14.05 19.39
C PRO A 216 -0.65 13.92 18.00
N LEU A 217 0.59 13.41 17.89
CA LEU A 217 1.21 13.14 16.60
C LEU A 217 0.40 12.10 15.79
N LEU A 218 -0.02 10.99 16.41
CA LEU A 218 -0.76 9.94 15.72
C LEU A 218 -2.19 10.37 15.33
N ARG A 219 -2.88 11.15 16.17
CA ARG A 219 -4.26 11.59 15.93
C ARG A 219 -4.35 12.75 14.95
N GLU A 220 -3.56 13.79 15.19
CA GLU A 220 -3.74 15.11 14.58
C GLU A 220 -2.55 15.51 13.70
N ASN A 221 -1.53 14.66 13.59
CA ASN A 221 -0.25 15.01 13.00
C ASN A 221 0.40 16.25 13.67
N ALA A 222 0.13 16.43 14.98
CA ALA A 222 0.76 17.48 15.76
C ALA A 222 2.27 17.20 15.86
N SER A 223 3.08 18.11 15.29
CA SER A 223 4.53 17.91 15.25
C SER A 223 5.14 18.03 16.65
N PRO A 224 5.90 17.02 17.11
CA PRO A 224 6.58 17.08 18.40
C PRO A 224 7.73 18.10 18.37
N ALA A 225 8.14 18.58 19.54
CA ALA A 225 9.24 19.55 19.68
C ALA A 225 10.60 18.97 19.22
N ALA A 226 10.77 17.65 19.32
CA ALA A 226 11.90 16.90 18.81
C ALA A 226 11.43 15.50 18.37
N PRO A 227 12.21 14.78 17.53
CA PRO A 227 11.85 13.42 17.14
C PRO A 227 11.68 12.50 18.36
N LEU A 228 10.55 11.80 18.42
CA LEU A 228 10.21 10.90 19.52
C LEU A 228 11.15 9.69 19.52
N VAL A 229 11.73 9.37 20.67
CA VAL A 229 12.77 8.34 20.76
C VAL A 229 12.16 6.98 21.10
N PHE A 230 12.17 6.08 20.10
CA PHE A 230 11.73 4.70 20.26
C PHE A 230 12.83 3.84 20.93
N HIS A 231 12.50 3.25 22.07
CA HIS A 231 13.38 2.37 22.87
C HIS A 231 13.33 0.89 22.44
N GLY A 232 13.02 0.63 21.17
CA GLY A 232 13.18 -0.67 20.52
C GLY A 232 14.09 -0.57 19.30
N ASN A 233 14.20 -1.66 18.54
CA ASN A 233 14.96 -1.64 17.29
C ASN A 233 14.20 -0.84 16.23
N GLY A 234 14.90 0.02 15.47
CA GLY A 234 14.26 0.88 14.47
C GLY A 234 13.51 0.13 13.37
N ASN A 235 13.88 -1.13 13.05
CA ASN A 235 13.10 -1.96 12.13
C ASN A 235 11.74 -2.36 12.69
N GLN A 236 11.58 -2.49 14.00
CA GLN A 236 10.31 -2.87 14.63
C GLN A 236 9.28 -1.76 14.48
N LEU A 237 9.71 -0.51 14.68
CA LEU A 237 8.85 0.65 14.50
C LEU A 237 8.42 0.78 13.02
N ALA A 238 9.39 0.73 12.10
CA ALA A 238 9.12 0.82 10.67
C ALA A 238 8.18 -0.30 10.17
N ASP A 239 8.40 -1.53 10.65
CA ASP A 239 7.56 -2.68 10.34
C ASP A 239 6.14 -2.56 10.91
N ALA A 240 5.98 -2.01 12.11
CA ALA A 240 4.66 -1.73 12.66
C ALA A 240 3.87 -0.77 11.75
N PHE A 241 4.46 0.38 11.38
CA PHE A 241 3.82 1.31 10.44
C PHE A 241 3.50 0.67 9.10
N LYS A 242 4.41 -0.15 8.58
CA LYS A 242 4.19 -0.89 7.34
C LYS A 242 2.99 -1.82 7.44
N GLN A 243 2.88 -2.62 8.51
CA GLN A 243 1.78 -3.55 8.68
C GLN A 243 0.43 -2.82 8.75
N LEU A 244 0.36 -1.68 9.46
CA LEU A 244 -0.84 -0.84 9.47
C LEU A 244 -1.16 -0.26 8.08
N TYR A 245 -0.15 0.21 7.34
CA TYR A 245 -0.33 0.73 5.98
C TYR A 245 -0.83 -0.36 5.02
N GLU A 246 -0.22 -1.55 5.06
CA GLU A 246 -0.61 -2.70 4.25
C GLU A 246 -1.99 -3.26 4.65
N ALA A 247 -2.47 -2.99 5.85
CA ALA A 247 -3.84 -3.29 6.27
C ALA A 247 -4.84 -2.16 5.98
N ASN A 248 -4.43 -1.08 5.29
CA ASN A 248 -5.24 0.12 5.06
C ASN A 248 -5.72 0.81 6.36
N LEU A 249 -5.04 0.58 7.48
CA LEU A 249 -5.30 1.23 8.77
C LEU A 249 -4.59 2.60 8.89
N ILE A 250 -3.57 2.82 8.04
CA ILE A 250 -3.00 4.13 7.74
C ILE A 250 -3.34 4.45 6.28
N VAL A 251 -3.93 5.62 6.07
CA VAL A 251 -4.46 6.08 4.79
C VAL A 251 -4.04 7.52 4.52
N GLY A 252 -4.39 8.05 3.34
CA GLY A 252 -4.14 9.44 2.96
C GLY A 252 -2.67 9.73 2.68
N CYS A 253 -1.82 8.75 2.37
CA CYS A 253 -0.45 8.99 1.96
C CYS A 253 0.10 7.84 1.11
N LEU A 254 1.17 8.10 0.34
CA LEU A 254 1.96 7.05 -0.31
C LEU A 254 2.97 6.46 0.67
N LYS A 255 3.50 5.26 0.37
CA LYS A 255 4.60 4.65 1.16
C LYS A 255 5.78 5.60 1.35
N SER A 256 6.20 6.31 0.31
CA SER A 256 7.27 7.32 0.39
C SER A 256 6.94 8.48 1.32
N ASN A 257 5.68 8.93 1.35
CA ASN A 257 5.25 9.96 2.29
C ASN A 257 5.24 9.45 3.72
N LEU A 258 4.82 8.19 3.94
CA LEU A 258 4.88 7.53 5.23
C LEU A 258 6.32 7.38 5.71
N GLU A 259 7.23 6.95 4.84
CA GLU A 259 8.68 6.84 5.12
C GLU A 259 9.25 8.20 5.55
N ASP A 260 8.99 9.26 4.78
CA ASP A 260 9.44 10.60 5.13
C ASP A 260 8.85 11.09 6.45
N TRP A 261 7.56 10.83 6.68
CA TRP A 261 6.88 11.22 7.91
C TRP A 261 7.49 10.51 9.13
N ILE A 262 7.75 9.20 9.03
CA ILE A 262 8.43 8.43 10.08
C ILE A 262 9.84 8.99 10.32
N SER A 263 10.60 9.24 9.24
CA SER A 263 11.97 9.79 9.34
C SER A 263 12.02 11.15 10.03
N ARG A 264 10.99 11.99 9.88
CA ARG A 264 10.92 13.33 10.47
C ARG A 264 10.55 13.29 11.95
N HIS A 265 9.66 12.40 12.35
CA HIS A 265 9.04 12.44 13.68
C HIS A 265 9.59 11.40 14.66
N PHE A 266 10.34 10.40 14.19
CA PHE A 266 10.86 9.32 15.03
C PHE A 266 12.37 9.16 14.92
N ALA A 267 12.96 8.81 16.06
CA ALA A 267 14.32 8.29 16.18
C ALA A 267 14.29 6.97 16.96
N TYR A 268 15.40 6.23 16.98
CA TYR A 268 15.50 5.01 17.77
C TYR A 268 16.82 4.91 18.53
N VAL A 269 16.83 4.13 19.60
CA VAL A 269 18.05 3.87 20.37
C VAL A 269 18.79 2.66 19.81
N TYR A 270 20.05 2.86 19.42
CA TYR A 270 20.96 1.78 19.06
C TYR A 270 22.25 1.90 19.84
N ARG A 271 22.61 0.86 20.61
CA ARG A 271 23.82 0.84 21.45
C ARG A 271 23.95 2.10 22.32
N LYS A 272 22.87 2.47 23.02
CA LYS A 272 22.76 3.65 23.90
C LYS A 272 22.96 5.01 23.19
N ARG A 273 22.87 5.05 21.86
CA ARG A 273 22.89 6.30 21.08
C ARG A 273 21.61 6.43 20.28
N GLN A 274 21.07 7.64 20.24
CA GLN A 274 19.97 7.98 19.36
C GLN A 274 20.46 7.96 17.90
N ARG A 275 19.66 7.36 17.03
CA ARG A 275 19.87 7.31 15.59
C ARG A 275 18.59 7.72 14.86
N THR A 276 18.76 8.37 13.73
CA THR A 276 17.68 8.68 12.81
C THR A 276 17.28 7.45 12.01
N LEU A 277 16.09 7.48 11.44
CA LEU A 277 15.57 6.47 10.51
C LEU A 277 15.69 7.03 9.08
N PRO A 278 16.84 6.89 8.39
CA PRO A 278 17.02 7.50 7.08
C PRO A 278 16.07 6.89 6.04
N ALA A 279 15.64 7.70 5.06
CA ALA A 279 14.67 7.30 4.03
C ALA A 279 15.03 5.97 3.34
N GLY A 280 16.29 5.77 2.92
CA GLY A 280 16.71 4.51 2.29
C GLY A 280 16.62 3.27 3.21
N TYR A 281 16.72 3.46 4.53
CA TYR A 281 16.50 2.37 5.50
C TYR A 281 15.02 2.03 5.64
N LEU A 282 14.15 3.05 5.67
CA LEU A 282 12.70 2.86 5.74
C LEU A 282 12.16 2.26 4.44
N ALA A 283 12.59 2.73 3.28
CA ALA A 283 12.23 2.17 1.98
C ALA A 283 12.58 0.67 1.86
N ALA A 284 13.73 0.26 2.42
CA ALA A 284 14.13 -1.15 2.45
C ALA A 284 13.20 -2.05 3.28
N ILE A 285 12.43 -1.48 4.20
CA ILE A 285 11.51 -2.20 5.10
C ILE A 285 10.07 -2.10 4.58
N ILE A 286 9.61 -0.87 4.31
CA ILE A 286 8.23 -0.50 3.99
C ILE A 286 7.88 -0.77 2.51
N SER A 287 8.79 -0.39 1.60
CA SER A 287 8.52 -0.43 0.15
C SER A 287 9.03 -1.70 -0.53
N SER A 288 10.24 -2.18 -0.22
CA SER A 288 10.88 -3.25 -1.00
C SER A 288 10.95 -4.62 -0.33
N ASN A 289 10.53 -4.77 0.93
CA ASN A 289 10.67 -6.00 1.70
C ASN A 289 12.12 -6.54 1.82
N ALA A 290 13.13 -5.76 1.43
CA ALA A 290 14.53 -6.19 1.42
C ALA A 290 15.10 -6.45 2.82
N LYS A 291 14.50 -5.84 3.85
CA LYS A 291 14.86 -6.00 5.26
C LYS A 291 13.64 -6.39 6.10
N PRO A 292 13.17 -7.65 6.03
CA PRO A 292 12.00 -8.08 6.80
C PRO A 292 12.29 -8.04 8.31
N CYS A 293 11.31 -7.58 9.10
CA CYS A 293 11.42 -7.57 10.54
C CYS A 293 11.25 -9.00 11.10
N GLN A 294 12.31 -9.53 11.71
CA GLN A 294 12.27 -10.85 12.36
C GLN A 294 11.62 -10.81 13.75
N SER A 295 11.34 -9.61 14.25
CA SER A 295 10.88 -9.39 15.61
C SER A 295 9.81 -8.31 15.71
N PRO A 296 8.66 -8.49 15.05
CA PRO A 296 7.60 -7.49 15.05
C PRO A 296 7.05 -7.26 16.46
N ILE A 297 6.59 -6.04 16.72
CA ILE A 297 5.98 -5.62 18.01
C ILE A 297 4.46 -5.74 18.00
N LEU A 298 3.88 -5.85 16.81
CA LEU A 298 2.47 -6.11 16.58
C LEU A 298 2.32 -7.02 15.37
N ASP A 299 1.15 -7.61 15.25
CA ASP A 299 0.73 -8.43 14.12
C ASP A 299 -0.65 -7.95 13.68
N VAL A 300 -0.79 -7.55 12.42
CA VAL A 300 -2.06 -7.12 11.85
C VAL A 300 -2.68 -8.29 11.09
N ARG A 301 -3.83 -8.77 11.58
CA ARG A 301 -4.51 -9.93 11.00
C ARG A 301 -5.88 -9.57 10.49
N LYS A 302 -6.18 -10.02 9.28
CA LYS A 302 -7.55 -10.00 8.75
C LYS A 302 -8.39 -11.03 9.49
N GLN A 303 -9.52 -10.58 10.04
CA GLN A 303 -10.51 -11.37 10.73
C GLN A 303 -11.50 -11.98 9.73
N PRO A 304 -12.25 -13.03 10.13
CA PRO A 304 -13.22 -13.68 9.25
C PRO A 304 -14.34 -12.76 8.76
N ASP A 305 -14.62 -11.68 9.49
CA ASP A 305 -15.61 -10.66 9.14
C ASP A 305 -15.09 -9.60 8.16
N GLY A 306 -13.82 -9.69 7.73
CA GLY A 306 -13.18 -8.74 6.82
C GLY A 306 -12.37 -7.65 7.52
N THR A 307 -12.60 -7.42 8.81
CA THR A 307 -11.89 -6.38 9.57
C THR A 307 -10.43 -6.75 9.85
N TYR A 308 -9.59 -5.77 10.19
CA TYR A 308 -8.24 -6.03 10.65
C TYR A 308 -8.14 -5.83 12.16
N ALA A 309 -7.55 -6.80 12.86
CA ALA A 309 -7.20 -6.68 14.27
C ALA A 309 -5.71 -6.43 14.43
N VAL A 310 -5.33 -5.48 15.29
CA VAL A 310 -3.94 -5.17 15.61
C VAL A 310 -3.57 -5.79 16.95
N ILE A 311 -2.79 -6.87 16.90
CA ILE A 311 -2.50 -7.67 18.09
C ILE A 311 -1.07 -7.37 18.56
N PRO A 312 -0.86 -6.89 19.81
CA PRO A 312 0.49 -6.72 20.34
C PRO A 312 1.20 -8.07 20.45
N VAL A 313 2.44 -8.15 19.97
CA VAL A 313 3.28 -9.33 20.15
C VAL A 313 3.90 -9.26 21.54
N ILE A 314 3.26 -9.92 22.51
CA ILE A 314 3.77 -9.97 23.89
C ILE A 314 5.08 -10.77 23.90
N ARG A 315 6.19 -10.06 24.10
CA ARG A 315 7.47 -10.64 24.50
C ARG A 315 7.63 -10.35 25.98
N THR A 316 7.99 -11.36 26.78
CA THR A 316 8.47 -11.16 28.14
C THR A 316 9.60 -10.12 28.10
N GLN A 317 9.31 -8.89 28.53
CA GLN A 317 10.28 -7.82 28.59
C GLN A 317 11.43 -8.28 29.50
N LYS A 318 12.67 -8.24 28.99
CA LYS A 318 13.81 -8.14 29.90
C LYS A 318 13.71 -6.75 30.50
N ASN A 319 13.36 -6.69 31.79
CA ASN A 319 13.28 -5.49 32.60
C ASN A 319 14.47 -4.56 32.32
N TYR A 320 14.22 -3.43 31.67
CA TYR A 320 15.14 -2.29 31.68
C TYR A 320 14.81 -1.43 32.91
N ASN A 321 15.02 -2.01 34.10
CA ASN A 321 15.14 -1.26 35.34
C ASN A 321 16.53 -1.55 35.89
N SER A 322 17.47 -0.64 35.60
CA SER A 322 18.65 -0.24 36.39
C SER A 322 19.54 0.67 35.54
#